data_AF-X8DWF6-F1
#
_entry.id   AF-X8DWF6-F1
#
_cell.length_a   1.000
_cell.length_b   1.000
_cell.length_c   1.000
_cell.angle_alpha   90.00
_cell.angle_beta   90.00
_cell.angle_gamma   90.00
#
_symmetry.space_group_name_H-M   'P 1'
#
loop_
_entity.id
_entity.type
_entity.pdbx_description
1 polymer ?
#
loop_
_entity_poly.entity_id
_entity_poly.type
_entity_poly.pdbx_seq_one_letter_code
_entity_poly.pdbx_strand_id
1 'polypeptide(L)'
;MTRWLKKVGDEVGVDEPLVEVSTDKVDTEIPSPVAGVLLSISANEDDTVAVGGELAVVGAANAAPPAPEPAAPAPEPAAAPAAAAAPPAPPAPPAPAPAAPAAPAPAPAAPAANGAAGDNPYVTPLVRKLAAENNVDLSALSGSGVGGRIRKQDVLAAAEAAKAPAPAPAPAPAAPAASAPAAVAPSLAHLRGTTQKANRIRQITAKKTRESLQETAQLTQTHEVDVTKIAALRAGLRRRSPSARV
;
A
#
# COMPACT_ATOMS: atom_id res chain seq x y z
N MET A 1 7.63 -27.64 5.67
CA MET A 1 8.59 -28.56 5.02
C MET A 1 7.78 -29.51 4.20
N THR A 2 8.04 -29.64 2.90
CA THR A 2 7.23 -30.54 2.06
C THR A 2 7.85 -31.91 1.91
N ARG A 3 9.19 -32.01 1.84
CA ARG A 3 9.85 -33.32 1.73
C ARG A 3 11.34 -33.30 2.09
N TRP A 4 11.80 -34.32 2.82
CA TRP A 4 13.23 -34.59 2.98
C TRP A 4 13.74 -35.49 1.84
N LEU A 5 14.83 -35.07 1.18
CA LEU A 5 15.47 -35.89 0.14
C LEU A 5 16.56 -36.81 0.72
N LYS A 6 17.05 -36.51 1.93
CA LYS A 6 18.07 -37.29 2.65
C LYS A 6 17.63 -37.68 4.05
N LYS A 7 18.00 -38.87 4.50
CA LYS A 7 17.67 -39.38 5.84
C LYS A 7 18.81 -39.06 6.82
N VAL A 8 18.50 -39.11 8.12
CA VAL A 8 19.51 -39.05 9.18
C VAL A 8 20.54 -40.16 8.94
N GLY A 9 21.82 -39.81 8.80
CA GLY A 9 22.91 -40.72 8.49
C GLY A 9 23.38 -40.74 7.03
N ASP A 10 22.69 -40.05 6.10
CA ASP A 10 23.14 -39.96 4.71
C ASP A 10 24.29 -38.93 4.55
N GLU A 11 25.27 -39.29 3.71
CA GLU A 11 26.36 -38.39 3.30
C GLU A 11 25.83 -37.34 2.31
N VAL A 12 26.26 -36.10 2.50
CA VAL A 12 25.86 -34.94 1.70
C VAL A 12 27.08 -34.17 1.24
N GLY A 13 27.16 -33.88 -0.06
CA GLY A 13 28.17 -33.01 -0.64
C GLY A 13 27.82 -31.52 -0.47
N VAL A 14 28.81 -30.65 -0.66
CA VAL A 14 28.57 -29.19 -0.81
C VAL A 14 27.72 -28.98 -2.06
N ASP A 15 26.71 -28.10 -1.96
CA ASP A 15 25.77 -27.74 -3.03
C ASP A 15 24.77 -28.85 -3.45
N GLU A 16 24.63 -29.91 -2.65
CA GLU A 16 23.65 -30.97 -2.92
C GLU A 16 22.29 -30.69 -2.23
N PRO A 17 21.14 -30.91 -2.91
CA PRO A 17 19.82 -30.59 -2.36
C PRO A 17 19.47 -31.48 -1.15
N LEU A 18 19.13 -30.84 -0.03
CA LEU A 18 18.82 -31.50 1.25
C LEU A 18 17.31 -31.65 1.50
N VAL A 19 16.58 -30.55 1.33
CA VAL A 19 15.17 -30.42 1.73
C VAL A 19 14.43 -29.57 0.70
N GLU A 20 13.23 -29.99 0.38
CA GLU A 20 12.26 -29.21 -0.38
C GLU A 20 11.33 -28.48 0.59
N VAL A 21 11.29 -27.15 0.49
CA VAL A 21 10.43 -26.30 1.32
C VAL A 21 9.47 -25.54 0.43
N SER A 22 8.17 -25.87 0.56
CA SER A 22 7.10 -25.06 -0.01
C SER A 22 6.92 -23.77 0.79
N THR A 23 7.22 -22.63 0.15
CA THR A 23 6.85 -21.31 0.67
C THR A 23 5.57 -20.83 -0.01
N ASP A 24 4.86 -19.83 0.55
CA ASP A 24 3.52 -19.32 0.14
C ASP A 24 3.31 -19.09 -1.37
N LYS A 25 4.37 -19.07 -2.18
CA LYS A 25 4.30 -18.89 -3.63
C LYS A 25 5.18 -19.82 -4.47
N VAL A 26 6.20 -20.47 -3.89
CA VAL A 26 7.23 -21.20 -4.65
C VAL A 26 7.82 -22.32 -3.79
N ASP A 27 7.90 -23.53 -4.36
CA ASP A 27 8.70 -24.63 -3.82
C ASP A 27 10.18 -24.37 -4.10
N THR A 28 11.01 -24.34 -3.06
CA THR A 28 12.45 -24.04 -3.19
C THR A 28 13.26 -25.15 -2.54
N GLU A 29 14.26 -25.64 -3.27
CA GLU A 29 15.23 -26.63 -2.78
C GLU A 29 16.33 -25.91 -2.00
N ILE A 30 16.60 -26.36 -0.77
CA ILE A 30 17.69 -25.83 0.06
C ILE A 30 18.93 -26.73 -0.15
N PRO A 31 20.00 -26.23 -0.82
CA PRO A 31 21.25 -26.96 -0.95
C PRO A 31 22.04 -26.98 0.36
N SER A 32 22.87 -28.01 0.55
CA SER A 32 23.75 -28.10 1.72
C SER A 32 24.91 -27.12 1.63
N PRO A 33 25.13 -26.25 2.64
CA PRO A 33 26.26 -25.33 2.66
C PRO A 33 27.60 -26.01 2.99
N VAL A 34 27.59 -27.25 3.49
CA VAL A 34 28.79 -27.98 3.95
C VAL A 34 28.68 -29.46 3.58
N ALA A 35 29.81 -30.10 3.21
CA ALA A 35 29.86 -31.54 3.03
C ALA A 35 29.93 -32.25 4.40
N GLY A 36 29.02 -33.18 4.64
CA GLY A 36 28.94 -33.91 5.91
C GLY A 36 27.80 -34.91 5.95
N VAL A 37 27.66 -35.58 7.10
CA VAL A 37 26.57 -36.50 7.38
C VAL A 37 25.46 -35.74 8.10
N LEU A 38 24.21 -36.04 7.74
CA LEU A 38 23.04 -35.48 8.42
C LEU A 38 22.90 -36.14 9.81
N LEU A 39 23.30 -35.45 10.88
CA LEU A 39 23.41 -36.02 12.24
C LEU A 39 22.06 -36.06 12.98
N SER A 40 21.21 -35.05 12.79
CA SER A 40 19.86 -35.04 13.35
C SER A 40 18.96 -34.09 12.57
N ILE A 41 17.69 -34.46 12.42
CA ILE A 41 16.64 -33.62 11.86
C ILE A 41 15.86 -33.02 13.03
N SER A 42 15.89 -31.71 13.17
CA SER A 42 15.10 -30.98 14.17
C SER A 42 13.69 -30.63 13.65
N ALA A 43 13.51 -30.59 12.32
CA ALA A 43 12.25 -30.24 11.67
C ALA A 43 11.69 -31.41 10.84
N ASN A 44 10.57 -31.99 11.27
CA ASN A 44 9.97 -33.14 10.59
C ASN A 44 9.31 -32.76 9.25
N GLU A 45 8.98 -33.78 8.45
CA GLU A 45 8.10 -33.63 7.28
C GLU A 45 6.78 -32.98 7.72
N ASP A 46 6.24 -32.07 6.90
CA ASP A 46 5.05 -31.24 7.16
C ASP A 46 5.16 -30.18 8.29
N ASP A 47 6.33 -30.05 8.93
CA ASP A 47 6.51 -29.03 9.97
C ASP A 47 6.61 -27.60 9.38
N THR A 48 6.33 -26.57 10.18
CA THR A 48 6.43 -25.16 9.77
C THR A 48 7.49 -24.45 10.62
N VAL A 49 8.71 -24.35 10.09
CA VAL A 49 9.80 -23.64 10.77
C VAL A 49 9.92 -22.21 10.23
N ALA A 50 10.14 -21.26 11.15
CA ALA A 50 10.35 -19.86 10.81
C ALA A 50 11.65 -19.66 10.01
N VAL A 51 11.70 -18.61 9.18
CA VAL A 51 12.89 -18.26 8.39
C VAL A 51 14.08 -18.02 9.32
N GLY A 52 15.14 -18.81 9.16
CA GLY A 52 16.33 -18.80 10.03
C GLY A 52 16.31 -19.80 11.19
N GLY A 53 15.28 -20.64 11.29
CA GLY A 53 15.23 -21.74 12.26
C GLY A 53 16.12 -22.93 11.86
N GLU A 54 16.51 -23.71 12.87
CA GLU A 54 17.36 -24.89 12.71
C GLU A 54 16.58 -26.03 12.03
N LEU A 55 17.08 -26.50 10.89
CA LEU A 55 16.44 -27.55 10.08
C LEU A 55 17.03 -28.94 10.34
N ALA A 56 18.35 -29.02 10.39
CA ALA A 56 19.13 -30.21 10.72
C ALA A 56 20.55 -29.80 11.10
N VAL A 57 21.22 -30.67 11.85
CA VAL A 57 22.65 -30.56 12.14
C VAL A 57 23.41 -31.43 11.15
N VAL A 58 24.27 -30.82 10.35
CA VAL A 58 25.19 -31.52 9.43
C VAL A 58 26.59 -31.44 10.02
N GLY A 59 27.26 -32.59 10.17
CA GLY A 59 28.61 -32.66 10.73
C GLY A 59 29.54 -33.59 9.94
N ALA A 60 30.85 -33.41 10.07
CA ALA A 60 31.82 -34.37 9.52
C ALA A 60 31.63 -35.74 10.21
N ALA A 61 31.96 -36.83 9.52
CA ALA A 61 31.63 -38.23 9.87
C ALA A 61 32.20 -38.79 11.21
N ASN A 62 32.50 -37.94 12.20
CA ASN A 62 32.92 -38.35 13.53
C ASN A 62 32.60 -37.34 14.65
N ALA A 63 31.40 -36.76 14.69
CA ALA A 63 30.94 -35.96 15.84
C ALA A 63 29.75 -36.65 16.53
N ALA A 64 30.06 -37.36 17.61
CA ALA A 64 29.13 -38.05 18.49
C ALA A 64 28.17 -37.07 19.22
N PRO A 65 26.94 -37.50 19.58
CA PRO A 65 25.93 -36.63 20.19
C PRO A 65 26.34 -36.18 21.60
N PRO A 66 26.08 -34.92 22.00
CA PRO A 66 26.39 -34.47 23.35
C PRO A 66 25.34 -34.97 24.34
N ALA A 67 25.79 -35.71 25.36
CA ALA A 67 25.07 -36.07 26.57
C ALA A 67 25.56 -35.20 27.77
N PRO A 68 24.77 -35.04 28.85
CA PRO A 68 24.89 -33.93 29.81
C PRO A 68 25.82 -34.18 31.02
N GLU A 69 26.41 -33.06 31.53
CA GLU A 69 26.99 -32.79 32.89
C GLU A 69 28.13 -33.68 33.44
N PRO A 70 28.90 -33.35 34.54
CA PRO A 70 29.02 -32.12 35.38
C PRO A 70 30.47 -31.73 35.85
N ALA A 71 30.55 -30.57 36.56
CA ALA A 71 31.44 -30.18 37.69
C ALA A 71 33.00 -30.08 37.59
N ALA A 72 33.51 -28.83 37.76
CA ALA A 72 34.56 -28.28 38.68
C ALA A 72 35.78 -29.13 39.13
N PRO A 73 36.98 -28.56 39.49
CA PRO A 73 37.19 -27.26 40.16
C PRO A 73 38.46 -26.44 39.79
N ALA A 74 38.64 -25.34 40.55
CA ALA A 74 39.59 -24.22 40.52
C ALA A 74 41.11 -24.52 40.42
N PRO A 75 41.95 -23.50 40.13
CA PRO A 75 42.53 -22.70 41.23
C PRO A 75 42.60 -21.16 41.01
N GLU A 76 42.45 -20.43 42.12
CA GLU A 76 42.92 -19.06 42.41
C GLU A 76 44.36 -19.11 42.98
N PRO A 77 45.07 -17.99 43.33
CA PRO A 77 44.94 -16.55 43.02
C PRO A 77 46.31 -16.01 42.44
N ALA A 78 46.56 -14.75 42.05
CA ALA A 78 46.39 -13.47 42.75
C ALA A 78 46.82 -12.25 41.88
N ALA A 79 46.52 -11.07 42.43
CA ALA A 79 47.11 -9.73 42.25
C ALA A 79 46.34 -8.71 41.39
N ALA A 80 45.69 -7.79 42.11
CA ALA A 80 45.16 -6.50 41.64
C ALA A 80 46.28 -5.50 41.29
N PRO A 81 45.97 -4.46 40.50
CA PRO A 81 45.82 -3.14 41.13
C PRO A 81 44.62 -2.30 40.65
N ALA A 82 44.03 -1.61 41.62
CA ALA A 82 43.39 -0.29 41.62
C ALA A 82 42.67 0.28 40.37
N ALA A 83 41.35 0.43 40.54
CA ALA A 83 40.53 1.63 40.34
C ALA A 83 40.70 2.51 39.07
N ALA A 84 39.68 2.48 38.20
CA ALA A 84 39.26 3.64 37.42
C ALA A 84 37.74 3.61 37.15
N ALA A 85 37.05 4.56 37.80
CA ALA A 85 35.76 5.20 37.51
C ALA A 85 34.69 4.50 36.64
N ALA A 86 33.53 4.30 37.26
CA ALA A 86 32.26 4.04 36.59
C ALA A 86 31.86 5.21 35.64
N PRO A 87 31.33 4.94 34.45
CA PRO A 87 30.71 5.97 33.62
C PRO A 87 29.38 6.45 34.27
N PRO A 88 29.08 7.76 34.24
CA PRO A 88 27.90 8.32 34.87
C PRO A 88 26.60 7.89 34.18
N ALA A 89 25.55 7.75 34.99
CA ALA A 89 24.18 7.51 34.55
C ALA A 89 23.67 8.66 33.65
N PRO A 90 22.88 8.37 32.60
CA PRO A 90 22.30 9.39 31.75
C PRO A 90 21.28 10.26 32.53
N PRO A 91 21.22 11.57 32.27
CA PRO A 91 20.29 12.47 32.96
C PRO A 91 18.83 12.20 32.59
N ALA A 92 17.95 12.40 33.58
CA ALA A 92 16.50 12.33 33.45
C ALA A 92 15.98 13.38 32.43
N PRO A 93 14.91 13.07 31.68
CA PRO A 93 14.29 14.00 30.75
C PRO A 93 13.61 15.17 31.49
N PRO A 94 13.65 16.40 30.95
CA PRO A 94 12.97 17.55 31.55
C PRO A 94 11.44 17.46 31.41
N ALA A 95 10.76 18.00 32.43
CA ALA A 95 9.32 18.17 32.52
C ALA A 95 8.75 19.12 31.44
N PRO A 96 7.47 18.94 31.05
CA PRO A 96 6.86 19.64 29.92
C PRO A 96 6.54 21.11 30.22
N ALA A 97 6.83 21.99 29.26
CA ALA A 97 6.42 23.39 29.24
C ALA A 97 5.04 23.56 28.55
N PRO A 98 4.30 24.66 28.82
CA PRO A 98 2.85 24.76 28.65
C PRO A 98 2.38 24.88 27.20
N ALA A 99 1.14 24.40 26.98
CA ALA A 99 0.41 24.40 25.73
C ALA A 99 0.17 25.81 25.15
N ALA A 100 0.50 25.96 23.86
CA ALA A 100 -0.02 27.02 23.00
C ALA A 100 -1.40 26.58 22.43
N PRO A 101 -2.36 27.51 22.30
CA PRO A 101 -3.75 27.19 21.96
C PRO A 101 -3.92 26.65 20.54
N ALA A 102 -4.88 25.73 20.42
CA ALA A 102 -5.26 25.00 19.23
C ALA A 102 -5.78 25.92 18.11
N ALA A 103 -5.26 25.71 16.89
CA ALA A 103 -5.94 26.08 15.67
C ALA A 103 -7.16 25.14 15.46
N PRO A 104 -8.37 25.66 15.20
CA PRO A 104 -9.52 24.81 14.96
C PRO A 104 -9.42 24.13 13.58
N ALA A 105 -9.73 22.83 13.56
CA ALA A 105 -9.93 22.05 12.35
C ALA A 105 -11.24 22.49 11.63
N PRO A 106 -11.30 22.44 10.29
CA PRO A 106 -12.51 22.72 9.55
C PRO A 106 -13.54 21.58 9.73
N ALA A 107 -14.73 21.95 10.19
CA ALA A 107 -15.92 21.11 10.16
C ALA A 107 -16.59 21.17 8.76
N PRO A 108 -17.35 20.14 8.35
CA PRO A 108 -17.85 19.96 6.99
C PRO A 108 -18.88 21.02 6.58
N ALA A 109 -18.78 21.48 5.33
CA ALA A 109 -19.72 22.39 4.70
C ALA A 109 -21.10 21.72 4.51
N ALA A 110 -22.08 22.16 5.30
CA ALA A 110 -23.48 22.13 4.90
C ALA A 110 -23.73 23.25 3.87
N PRO A 111 -24.57 23.04 2.84
CA PRO A 111 -24.90 24.10 1.90
C PRO A 111 -25.64 25.21 2.65
N ALA A 112 -25.01 26.37 2.75
CA ALA A 112 -25.64 27.58 3.26
C ALA A 112 -26.74 28.00 2.27
N ALA A 113 -27.98 27.74 2.64
CA ALA A 113 -29.12 28.48 2.14
C ALA A 113 -28.98 29.94 2.61
N ASN A 114 -28.46 30.80 1.73
CA ASN A 114 -28.60 32.24 1.91
C ASN A 114 -30.05 32.62 1.58
N GLY A 115 -30.86 32.75 2.61
CA GLY A 115 -32.20 33.30 2.50
C GLY A 115 -32.56 34.00 3.80
N ALA A 116 -32.20 35.28 3.93
CA ALA A 116 -32.89 36.19 4.83
C ALA A 116 -32.65 37.67 4.48
N ALA A 117 -33.77 38.38 4.40
CA ALA A 117 -33.97 39.83 4.48
C ALA A 117 -33.71 40.69 3.21
N GLY A 118 -34.79 40.96 2.47
CA GLY A 118 -34.91 42.16 1.62
C GLY A 118 -35.43 41.91 0.21
N ASP A 119 -36.65 41.38 0.09
CA ASP A 119 -37.39 41.10 -1.15
C ASP A 119 -37.63 42.33 -2.04
N ASN A 120 -36.60 42.70 -2.81
CA ASN A 120 -36.79 43.05 -4.20
C ASN A 120 -35.42 42.95 -4.89
N PRO A 121 -35.21 41.98 -5.81
CA PRO A 121 -34.01 42.01 -6.63
C PRO A 121 -33.88 43.39 -7.27
N TYR A 122 -32.66 43.93 -7.30
CA TYR A 122 -32.41 45.25 -7.89
C TYR A 122 -32.67 45.16 -9.39
N VAL A 123 -33.91 45.45 -9.81
CA VAL A 123 -34.40 45.28 -11.18
C VAL A 123 -34.74 46.64 -11.78
N THR A 124 -34.25 46.91 -12.98
CA THR A 124 -34.60 48.14 -13.71
C THR A 124 -36.07 48.11 -14.14
N PRO A 125 -36.80 49.25 -14.16
CA PRO A 125 -38.24 49.30 -14.48
C PRO A 125 -38.62 48.63 -15.82
N LEU A 126 -37.71 48.66 -16.80
CA LEU A 126 -37.88 47.99 -18.09
C LEU A 126 -37.98 46.46 -17.96
N VAL A 127 -37.17 45.87 -17.08
CA VAL A 127 -37.13 44.41 -16.84
C VAL A 127 -38.37 43.97 -16.07
N ARG A 128 -38.87 44.81 -15.13
CA ARG A 128 -40.15 44.58 -14.44
C ARG A 128 -41.33 44.56 -15.42
N LYS A 129 -41.34 45.46 -16.41
CA LYS A 129 -42.37 45.50 -17.46
C LYS A 129 -42.29 44.27 -18.39
N LEU A 130 -41.08 43.90 -18.83
CA LEU A 130 -40.89 42.72 -19.70
C LEU A 130 -41.22 41.38 -19.00
N ALA A 131 -40.95 41.27 -17.71
CA ALA A 131 -41.29 40.08 -16.94
C ALA A 131 -42.80 39.91 -16.76
N ALA A 132 -43.52 41.02 -16.53
CA ALA A 132 -44.98 41.02 -16.46
C ALA A 132 -45.63 40.65 -17.81
N GLU A 133 -45.08 41.12 -18.93
CA GLU A 133 -45.57 40.80 -20.28
C GLU A 133 -45.34 39.33 -20.68
N ASN A 134 -44.26 38.71 -20.19
CA ASN A 134 -43.91 37.32 -20.51
C ASN A 134 -44.25 36.32 -19.39
N ASN A 135 -44.96 36.76 -18.36
CA ASN A 135 -45.36 35.96 -17.20
C ASN A 135 -44.19 35.22 -16.51
N VAL A 136 -43.04 35.89 -16.42
CA VAL A 136 -41.80 35.36 -15.85
C VAL A 136 -41.65 35.83 -14.40
N ASP A 137 -41.41 34.89 -13.48
CA ASP A 137 -41.16 35.23 -12.07
C ASP A 137 -39.72 35.71 -11.85
N LEU A 138 -39.57 36.93 -11.32
CA LEU A 138 -38.27 37.57 -11.09
C LEU A 138 -37.57 37.05 -9.83
N SER A 139 -38.28 36.47 -8.86
CA SER A 139 -37.66 35.90 -7.65
C SER A 139 -36.91 34.59 -7.92
N ALA A 140 -37.33 33.84 -8.93
CA ALA A 140 -36.71 32.58 -9.32
C ALA A 140 -35.55 32.75 -10.32
N LEU A 141 -35.32 33.97 -10.82
CA LEU A 141 -34.27 34.24 -11.81
C LEU A 141 -32.96 34.70 -11.19
N SER A 142 -31.89 33.99 -11.55
CA SER A 142 -30.53 34.44 -11.29
C SER A 142 -30.12 35.47 -12.35
N GLY A 143 -29.87 36.71 -11.92
CA GLY A 143 -29.45 37.78 -12.82
C GLY A 143 -27.97 37.66 -13.20
N SER A 144 -27.65 37.73 -14.49
CA SER A 144 -26.27 37.65 -15.00
C SER A 144 -25.53 39.00 -14.95
N GLY A 145 -26.17 40.08 -14.49
CA GLY A 145 -25.54 41.38 -14.37
C GLY A 145 -24.59 41.49 -13.17
N VAL A 146 -23.57 42.36 -13.29
CA VAL A 146 -22.65 42.71 -12.20
C VAL A 146 -23.44 43.03 -10.92
N GLY A 147 -23.19 42.28 -9.85
CA GLY A 147 -23.91 42.39 -8.58
C GLY A 147 -25.25 41.67 -8.51
N GLY A 148 -25.50 40.65 -9.34
CA GLY A 148 -26.72 39.83 -9.31
C GLY A 148 -27.95 40.49 -9.92
N ARG A 149 -27.74 41.50 -10.78
CA ARG A 149 -28.83 42.26 -11.42
C ARG A 149 -29.45 41.47 -12.57
N ILE A 150 -30.78 41.36 -12.59
CA ILE A 150 -31.53 40.76 -13.68
C ILE A 150 -31.56 41.73 -14.88
N ARG A 151 -31.08 41.27 -16.04
CA ARG A 151 -31.04 42.03 -17.29
C ARG A 151 -32.17 41.61 -18.24
N LYS A 152 -32.35 42.39 -19.31
CA LYS A 152 -33.32 42.09 -20.38
C LYS A 152 -33.09 40.69 -20.97
N GLN A 153 -31.84 40.27 -21.13
CA GLN A 153 -31.49 38.97 -21.66
C GLN A 153 -31.98 37.82 -20.76
N ASP A 154 -31.89 37.98 -19.44
CA ASP A 154 -32.24 36.94 -18.46
C ASP A 154 -33.76 36.66 -18.48
N VAL A 155 -34.57 37.72 -18.62
CA VAL A 155 -36.04 37.59 -18.73
C VAL A 155 -36.47 37.00 -20.08
N LEU A 156 -35.78 37.35 -21.17
CA LEU A 156 -36.08 36.79 -22.49
C LEU A 156 -35.67 35.31 -22.57
N ALA A 157 -34.51 34.94 -22.03
CA ALA A 157 -34.07 33.55 -21.97
C ALA A 157 -35.01 32.69 -21.11
N ALA A 158 -35.51 33.23 -19.99
CA ALA A 158 -36.49 32.55 -19.15
C ALA A 158 -37.86 32.41 -19.84
N ALA A 159 -38.31 33.43 -20.57
CA ALA A 159 -39.55 33.38 -21.35
C ALA A 159 -39.45 32.36 -22.50
N GLU A 160 -38.31 32.28 -23.18
CA GLU A 160 -38.04 31.28 -24.22
C GLU A 160 -37.96 29.87 -23.64
N ALA A 161 -37.31 29.69 -22.49
CA ALA A 161 -37.25 28.41 -21.79
C ALA A 161 -38.63 27.94 -21.27
N ALA A 162 -39.50 28.86 -20.86
CA ALA A 162 -40.87 28.55 -20.44
C ALA A 162 -41.81 28.24 -21.62
N LYS A 163 -41.50 28.76 -22.81
CA LYS A 163 -42.29 28.57 -24.04
C LYS A 163 -41.80 27.38 -24.89
N ALA A 164 -40.57 26.92 -24.67
CA ALA A 164 -40.04 25.74 -25.32
C ALA A 164 -40.57 24.47 -24.61
N PRO A 165 -41.30 23.57 -25.30
CA PRO A 165 -41.54 22.22 -24.77
C PRO A 165 -40.20 21.55 -24.54
N ALA A 166 -39.99 21.00 -23.34
CA ALA A 166 -38.75 20.40 -22.89
C ALA A 166 -38.14 19.49 -23.98
N PRO A 167 -36.99 19.86 -24.57
CA PRO A 167 -36.35 19.01 -25.56
C PRO A 167 -35.83 17.75 -24.87
N ALA A 168 -36.31 16.60 -25.33
CA ALA A 168 -35.73 15.31 -24.99
C ALA A 168 -34.24 15.32 -25.38
N PRO A 169 -33.32 14.92 -24.48
CA PRO A 169 -31.89 15.03 -24.73
C PRO A 169 -31.48 14.09 -25.87
N ALA A 170 -31.00 14.67 -26.97
CA ALA A 170 -30.28 13.96 -28.02
C ALA A 170 -28.83 13.70 -27.58
N PRO A 171 -28.24 12.52 -27.88
CA PRO A 171 -26.94 12.13 -27.35
C PRO A 171 -25.79 12.91 -28.02
N ALA A 172 -24.93 13.50 -27.20
CA ALA A 172 -23.69 14.14 -27.63
C ALA A 172 -22.59 13.10 -27.97
N PRO A 173 -21.67 13.40 -28.90
CA PRO A 173 -20.55 12.51 -29.23
C PRO A 173 -19.64 12.30 -28.03
N ALA A 174 -19.35 11.03 -27.71
CA ALA A 174 -18.54 10.64 -26.57
C ALA A 174 -17.07 11.07 -26.75
N ALA A 175 -16.60 11.97 -25.88
CA ALA A 175 -15.18 12.07 -25.58
C ALA A 175 -14.67 10.70 -25.08
N PRO A 176 -13.41 10.30 -25.36
CA PRO A 176 -12.86 9.08 -24.80
C PRO A 176 -12.95 9.19 -23.27
N ALA A 177 -13.86 8.40 -22.70
CA ALA A 177 -14.08 8.38 -21.28
C ALA A 177 -12.76 7.99 -20.62
N ALA A 178 -12.26 8.87 -19.75
CA ALA A 178 -11.26 8.49 -18.77
C ALA A 178 -11.77 7.19 -18.13
N SER A 179 -10.97 6.14 -18.20
CA SER A 179 -11.31 4.82 -17.67
C SER A 179 -11.81 5.02 -16.24
N ALA A 180 -13.12 4.83 -16.03
CA ALA A 180 -13.68 4.88 -14.69
C ALA A 180 -12.87 3.91 -13.83
N PRO A 181 -12.54 4.27 -12.57
CA PRO A 181 -11.80 3.37 -11.70
C PRO A 181 -12.54 2.04 -11.69
N ALA A 182 -11.81 0.97 -12.02
CA ALA A 182 -12.38 -0.36 -12.18
C ALA A 182 -13.28 -0.65 -10.97
N ALA A 183 -14.57 -0.88 -11.23
CA ALA A 183 -15.53 -1.17 -10.18
C ALA A 183 -15.00 -2.35 -9.36
N VAL A 184 -14.94 -2.16 -8.04
CA VAL A 184 -14.45 -3.20 -7.12
C VAL A 184 -15.19 -4.50 -7.41
N ALA A 185 -14.46 -5.58 -7.61
CA ALA A 185 -15.04 -6.89 -7.93
C ALA A 185 -16.17 -7.22 -6.92
N PRO A 186 -17.34 -7.68 -7.38
CA PRO A 186 -18.51 -7.89 -6.52
C PRO A 186 -18.25 -8.87 -5.36
N SER A 187 -17.30 -9.80 -5.54
CA SER A 187 -16.84 -10.72 -4.49
C SER A 187 -16.22 -10.03 -3.28
N LEU A 188 -15.64 -8.84 -3.45
CA LEU A 188 -14.98 -8.08 -2.38
C LEU A 188 -15.87 -6.97 -1.81
N ALA A 189 -17.12 -6.86 -2.26
CA ALA A 189 -18.05 -5.82 -1.81
C ALA A 189 -18.29 -5.84 -0.29
N HIS A 190 -18.25 -7.03 0.32
CA HIS A 190 -18.43 -7.22 1.76
C HIS A 190 -17.28 -6.67 2.63
N LEU A 191 -16.09 -6.43 2.06
CA LEU A 191 -14.98 -5.80 2.79
C LEU A 191 -15.12 -4.27 2.83
N ARG A 192 -16.03 -3.68 2.05
CA ARG A 192 -16.20 -2.23 1.99
C ARG A 192 -16.67 -1.71 3.36
N GLY A 193 -15.95 -0.72 3.89
CA GLY A 193 -16.23 -0.14 5.20
C GLY A 193 -15.76 -0.96 6.38
N THR A 194 -15.13 -2.12 6.15
CA THR A 194 -14.48 -2.88 7.23
C THR A 194 -13.09 -2.32 7.53
N THR A 195 -12.74 -2.25 8.81
CA THR A 195 -11.41 -1.86 9.27
C THR A 195 -10.73 -3.08 9.85
N GLN A 196 -9.56 -3.43 9.31
CA GLN A 196 -8.73 -4.52 9.82
C GLN A 196 -7.37 -3.98 10.24
N LYS A 197 -6.80 -4.59 11.27
CA LYS A 197 -5.45 -4.24 11.74
C LYS A 197 -4.42 -4.64 10.69
N ALA A 198 -3.60 -3.69 10.26
CA ALA A 198 -2.48 -3.99 9.37
C ALA A 198 -1.46 -4.91 10.06
N ASN A 199 -1.07 -6.00 9.40
CA ASN A 199 0.04 -6.86 9.85
C ASN A 199 1.36 -6.06 9.88
N ARG A 200 2.29 -6.46 10.75
CA ARG A 200 3.63 -5.88 10.92
C ARG A 200 4.41 -5.74 9.61
N ILE A 201 4.37 -6.73 8.72
CA ILE A 201 5.02 -6.62 7.39
C ILE A 201 4.43 -5.44 6.61
N ARG A 202 3.09 -5.33 6.53
CA ARG A 202 2.42 -4.22 5.85
C ARG A 202 2.76 -2.86 6.47
N GLN A 203 2.87 -2.79 7.79
CA GLN A 203 3.28 -1.56 8.49
C GLN A 203 4.71 -1.16 8.14
N ILE A 204 5.65 -2.11 8.12
CA ILE A 204 7.05 -1.85 7.76
C ILE A 204 7.16 -1.42 6.30
N THR A 205 6.49 -2.12 5.38
CA THR A 205 6.44 -1.73 3.96
C THR A 205 5.87 -0.32 3.81
N ALA A 206 4.73 -0.02 4.43
CA ALA A 206 4.12 1.30 4.36
C ALA A 206 5.06 2.41 4.87
N LYS A 207 5.74 2.17 6.00
CA LYS A 207 6.72 3.09 6.56
C LYS A 207 7.88 3.31 5.59
N LYS A 208 8.49 2.25 5.06
CA LYS A 208 9.65 2.32 4.17
C LYS A 208 9.34 2.94 2.81
N THR A 209 8.20 2.59 2.21
CA THR A 209 7.75 3.20 0.96
C THR A 209 7.48 4.69 1.15
N ARG A 210 6.90 5.08 2.30
CA ARG A 210 6.66 6.50 2.61
C ARG A 210 7.96 7.27 2.87
N GLU A 211 8.89 6.71 3.64
CA GLU A 211 10.22 7.29 3.87
C GLU A 211 10.93 7.55 2.53
N SER A 212 10.98 6.56 1.64
CA SER A 212 11.61 6.70 0.31
C SER A 212 10.95 7.78 -0.55
N LEU A 213 9.62 7.87 -0.53
CA LEU A 213 8.88 8.87 -1.31
C LEU A 213 9.07 10.30 -0.77
N GLN A 214 9.37 10.44 0.52
CA GLN A 214 9.62 11.74 1.15
C GLN A 214 11.08 12.19 1.01
N GLU A 215 12.02 11.24 1.05
CA GLU A 215 13.46 11.54 1.06
C GLU A 215 14.05 11.68 -0.35
N THR A 216 13.51 10.97 -1.34
CA THR A 216 14.07 10.95 -2.71
C THR A 216 13.11 11.58 -3.72
N ALA A 217 13.63 12.46 -4.58
CA ALA A 217 12.89 13.00 -5.72
C ALA A 217 12.67 11.90 -6.77
N GLN A 218 11.41 11.57 -7.05
CA GLN A 218 11.07 10.58 -8.06
C GLN A 218 11.08 11.20 -9.46
N LEU A 219 11.94 10.69 -10.34
CA LEU A 219 11.93 10.98 -11.77
C LEU A 219 11.51 9.73 -12.52
N THR A 220 10.53 9.85 -13.40
CA THR A 220 10.10 8.75 -14.28
C THR A 220 10.46 9.11 -15.72
N GLN A 221 11.25 8.25 -16.36
CA GLN A 221 11.54 8.34 -17.78
C GLN A 221 10.97 7.11 -18.49
N THR A 222 10.32 7.33 -19.62
CA THR A 222 9.78 6.25 -20.46
C THR A 222 10.63 6.14 -21.72
N HIS A 223 10.97 4.91 -22.10
CA HIS A 223 11.70 4.60 -23.32
C HIS A 223 11.00 3.48 -24.08
N GLU A 224 10.99 3.58 -25.40
CA GLU A 224 10.51 2.51 -26.27
C GLU A 224 11.67 1.59 -26.63
N VAL A 225 11.46 0.27 -26.50
CA VAL A 225 12.49 -0.73 -26.77
C VAL A 225 11.91 -1.81 -27.67
N ASP A 226 12.56 -2.04 -28.82
CA ASP A 226 12.23 -3.15 -29.71
C ASP A 226 12.75 -4.48 -29.12
N VAL A 227 11.80 -5.35 -28.76
CA VAL A 227 12.07 -6.66 -28.17
C VAL A 227 11.92 -7.83 -29.17
N THR A 228 11.76 -7.55 -30.47
CA THR A 228 11.49 -8.56 -31.51
C THR A 228 12.55 -9.67 -31.53
N LYS A 229 13.83 -9.31 -31.43
CA LYS A 229 14.94 -10.28 -31.41
C LYS A 229 14.93 -11.17 -30.15
N ILE A 230 14.59 -10.60 -29.00
CA ILE A 230 14.49 -11.33 -27.73
C ILE A 230 13.32 -12.31 -27.76
N ALA A 231 12.18 -11.88 -28.30
CA ALA A 231 11.00 -12.74 -28.47
C ALA A 231 11.30 -13.94 -29.40
N ALA A 232 11.98 -13.70 -30.53
CA ALA A 232 12.40 -14.76 -31.45
C ALA A 232 13.37 -15.76 -30.79
N LEU A 233 14.36 -15.27 -30.03
CA LEU A 233 15.31 -16.10 -29.30
C LEU A 233 14.60 -16.95 -28.22
N ARG A 234 13.70 -16.35 -27.43
CA ARG A 234 12.89 -17.08 -26.43
C ARG A 234 12.05 -18.18 -27.09
N ALA A 235 11.45 -17.91 -28.25
CA ALA A 235 10.69 -18.91 -28.99
C ALA A 235 11.59 -20.04 -29.52
N GLY A 236 12.79 -19.73 -29.99
CA GLY A 236 13.79 -20.71 -30.40
C GLY A 236 14.24 -21.62 -29.25
N LEU A 237 14.55 -21.04 -28.09
CA LEU A 237 14.96 -21.80 -26.89
C LEU A 237 13.83 -22.66 -26.34
N ARG A 238 12.60 -22.16 -26.30
CA ARG A 238 11.41 -22.93 -25.88
C ARG A 238 11.12 -24.12 -26.79
N ARG A 239 11.45 -24.03 -28.09
CA ARG A 239 11.32 -25.17 -29.03
C ARG A 239 12.47 -26.18 -28.87
N ARG A 240 13.66 -25.73 -28.46
CA ARG A 240 14.85 -26.56 -28.28
C ARG A 240 14.92 -27.27 -26.93
N SER A 241 14.19 -26.79 -25.92
CA SER A 241 14.08 -27.48 -24.62
C SER A 241 12.74 -28.22 -24.51
N PRO A 242 12.66 -29.49 -24.95
CA PRO A 242 11.48 -30.32 -24.71
C PRO A 242 11.33 -30.74 -23.23
N SER A 243 12.31 -30.44 -22.35
CA SER A 243 12.34 -30.91 -20.96
C SER A 243 11.74 -29.94 -19.92
N ALA A 244 11.27 -28.75 -20.32
CA ALA A 244 10.72 -27.74 -19.40
C ALA A 244 9.20 -27.53 -19.58
N ARG A 245 8.47 -28.61 -19.88
CA ARG A 245 7.02 -28.70 -19.69
C ARG A 245 6.73 -29.77 -18.63
N VAL A 246 6.88 -29.37 -17.37
CA VAL A 246 6.13 -29.93 -16.23
C VAL A 246 5.68 -28.73 -15.42
#